data_AF-A0AAW2ECL4-F1
#
_entry.id   AF-A0AAW2ECL4-F1
#
_cell.length_a   1.000
_cell.length_b   1.000
_cell.length_c   1.000
_cell.angle_alpha   90.00
_cell.angle_beta   90.00
_cell.angle_gamma   90.00
#
_symmetry.space_group_name_H-M   'P 1'
#
loop_
_entity.id
_entity.type
_entity.pdbx_description
1 polymer ?
#
loop_
_entity_poly.entity_id
_entity_poly.type
_entity_poly.pdbx_seq_one_letter_code
_entity_poly.pdbx_strand_id
1 'polypeptide(L)' 'MSPFRRKKSGKSFPVKVCTLDAELEFNLEWRSTGRDLFDLVCRTIGLRETWYFGLQYEDAKGFISWLKLDKKGECII' A
#
# COMPACT_ATOMS: atom_id res chain seq x y z
N MET A 1 -4.51 34.96 -13.31
CA MET A 1 -3.68 33.78 -13.64
C MET A 1 -3.27 33.11 -12.34
N SER A 2 -3.80 31.92 -12.06
CA SER A 2 -3.32 31.08 -10.95
C SER A 2 -2.81 29.78 -11.56
N PRO A 3 -1.58 29.35 -11.28
CA PRO A 3 -1.06 28.13 -11.84
C PRO A 3 -1.75 26.98 -11.09
N PHE A 4 -2.85 26.50 -11.64
CA PHE A 4 -3.30 25.14 -11.38
C PHE A 4 -2.13 24.24 -11.78
N ARG A 5 -1.27 23.92 -10.81
CA ARG A 5 -0.36 22.78 -10.89
C ARG A 5 -1.26 21.59 -11.12
N ARG A 6 -1.46 21.24 -12.39
CA ARG A 6 -1.88 19.90 -12.80
C ARG A 6 -0.82 18.98 -12.21
N LYS A 7 -1.08 18.47 -11.01
CA LYS A 7 -0.31 17.39 -10.42
C LYS A 7 -0.47 16.28 -11.45
N LYS A 8 0.61 16.05 -12.21
CA LYS A 8 0.73 15.00 -13.22
C LYS A 8 -0.05 13.82 -12.67
N SER A 9 -1.06 13.36 -13.40
CA SER A 9 -1.84 12.16 -13.11
C SER A 9 -0.87 10.99 -13.02
N GLY A 10 -0.23 10.84 -11.86
CA GLY A 10 0.56 9.70 -11.50
C GLY A 10 -0.44 8.56 -11.54
N LYS A 11 -0.22 7.61 -12.44
CA LYS A 11 -1.07 6.43 -12.57
C LYS A 11 -1.31 5.91 -11.14
N SER A 12 -2.56 5.87 -10.70
CA SER A 12 -2.87 5.27 -9.41
C SER A 12 -3.31 3.85 -9.68
N PHE A 13 -2.89 2.90 -8.86
CA PHE A 13 -3.34 1.52 -8.96
C PHE A 13 -4.21 1.19 -7.74
N PRO A 14 -5.37 0.53 -7.95
CA PRO A 14 -6.16 0.04 -6.85
C PRO A 14 -5.41 -1.14 -6.19
N VAL A 15 -5.39 -1.14 -4.86
CA VAL A 15 -4.83 -2.19 -4.03
C VAL A 15 -5.90 -2.64 -3.06
N LYS A 16 -6.19 -3.94 -3.06
CA LYS A 16 -7.07 -4.55 -2.08
C LYS A 16 -6.24 -5.23 -0.99
N VAL A 17 -6.57 -4.95 0.26
CA VAL A 17 -5.96 -5.54 1.45
C VAL A 17 -7.06 -6.29 2.20
N CYS A 18 -6.95 -7.61 2.26
CA CYS A 18 -7.87 -8.44 3.03
C CYS A 18 -7.28 -8.67 4.42
N THR A 19 -8.04 -8.28 5.44
CA THR A 19 -7.75 -8.59 6.84
C THR A 19 -8.71 -9.67 7.34
N LEU A 20 -8.50 -10.14 8.58
CA LEU A 20 -9.32 -11.22 9.16
C LEU A 20 -10.82 -10.90 9.23
N ASP A 21 -11.16 -9.63 9.45
CA ASP A 21 -12.54 -9.19 9.67
C ASP A 21 -13.07 -8.28 8.55
N ALA A 22 -12.19 -7.67 7.75
CA ALA A 22 -12.58 -6.68 6.75
C ALA A 22 -11.72 -6.74 5.47
N GLU A 23 -12.33 -6.38 4.35
CA GLU A 23 -11.64 -6.07 3.10
C GLU A 23 -11.52 -4.55 2.95
N LEU A 24 -10.32 -4.08 2.61
CA LEU A 24 -10.01 -2.67 2.45
C LEU A 24 -9.51 -2.42 1.03
N GLU A 25 -10.03 -1.40 0.36
CA GLU A 25 -9.55 -0.96 -0.96
C GLU A 25 -8.90 0.42 -0.88
N PHE A 26 -7.70 0.53 -1.41
CA PHE A 26 -6.90 1.75 -1.43
C PHE A 26 -6.48 2.07 -2.87
N ASN A 27 -6.33 3.35 -3.19
CA ASN A 27 -5.72 3.78 -4.46
C ASN A 27 -4.32 4.32 -4.17
N LEU A 28 -3.29 3.56 -4.52
CA LEU A 28 -1.89 3.98 -4.33
C LEU A 28 -1.35 4.67 -5.57
N GLU A 29 -0.51 5.69 -5.35
CA GLU A 29 0.29 6.26 -6.44
C GLU A 29 1.51 5.36 -6.71
N TRP A 30 2.04 5.29 -7.95
CA TRP A 30 3.29 4.54 -8.24
C TRP A 30 4.51 4.95 -7.39
N ARG A 31 4.47 6.14 -6.79
CA ARG A 31 5.52 6.66 -5.91
C ARG A 31 5.35 6.26 -4.44
N SER A 32 4.21 5.67 -4.09
CA SER A 32 3.91 5.22 -2.73
C SER A 32 4.77 4.00 -2.39
N THR A 33 5.19 3.91 -1.14
CA THR A 33 5.99 2.78 -0.63
C THR A 33 5.11 1.79 0.13
N GLY A 34 5.65 0.59 0.40
CA GLY A 34 4.98 -0.39 1.26
C GLY A 34 4.70 0.16 2.67
N ARG A 35 5.57 1.06 3.17
CA ARG A 35 5.36 1.79 4.43
C ARG A 35 4.09 2.64 4.38
N ASP A 36 3.89 3.40 3.29
CA ASP A 36 2.71 4.27 3.13
C ASP A 36 1.41 3.44 3.11
N LEU A 37 1.40 2.31 2.40
CA LEU A 37 0.26 1.39 2.39
C LEU A 37 0.00 0.82 3.79
N PHE A 38 1.05 0.37 4.48
CA PHE A 38 0.91 -0.22 5.81
C PHE A 38 0.40 0.79 6.84
N ASP A 39 0.87 2.04 6.80
CA ASP A 39 0.39 3.11 7.67
C ASP A 39 -1.10 3.41 7.42
N LEU A 40 -1.51 3.47 6.15
CA LEU A 40 -2.92 3.61 5.75
C LEU A 40 -3.80 2.49 6.31
N VAL A 41 -3.36 1.24 6.18
CA VAL A 41 -4.07 0.07 6.69
C VAL A 41 -4.18 0.14 8.22
N CYS A 42 -3.07 0.40 8.92
CA CYS A 42 -3.05 0.48 10.37
C CYS A 42 -3.97 1.59 10.88
N ARG A 43 -3.95 2.76 10.22
CA ARG A 43 -4.81 3.90 10.57
C ARG A 43 -6.28 3.60 10.33
N THR A 44 -6.62 2.89 9.26
CA THR A 44 -8.01 2.58 8.91
C THR A 44 -8.61 1.56 9.89
N ILE A 45 -7.82 0.57 10.31
CA ILE A 45 -8.25 -0.44 11.28
C ILE A 45 -8.14 0.08 12.73
N GLY A 46 -7.39 1.16 12.96
CA GLY A 46 -7.08 1.64 14.30
C GLY A 46 -6.07 0.75 15.03
N LEU A 47 -5.22 0.04 14.28
CA LEU A 47 -4.20 -0.86 14.81
C LEU A 47 -3.06 -0.05 15.45
N ARG A 48 -2.85 -0.25 16.76
CA ARG A 48 -1.78 0.39 17.54
C ARG A 48 -0.51 -0.45 17.61
N GLU A 49 -0.65 -1.78 17.55
CA GLU A 49 0.45 -2.75 17.71
C GLU A 49 1.02 -3.19 16.36
N THR A 50 1.46 -2.24 15.56
CA THR A 50 1.91 -2.47 14.17
C THR A 50 3.15 -3.37 14.04
N TRP A 51 3.84 -3.64 15.15
CA TRP A 51 5.07 -4.44 15.19
C TRP A 51 4.84 -5.94 14.97
N TYR A 52 3.63 -6.44 15.24
CA TYR A 52 3.27 -7.84 15.04
C TYR A 52 2.74 -8.13 13.63
N PHE A 53 2.36 -7.09 12.89
CA PHE A 53 1.68 -7.23 11.61
C PHE A 53 2.63 -6.90 10.44
N GLY A 54 2.36 -7.54 9.32
CA GLY A 54 3.02 -7.26 8.06
C GLY A 54 2.04 -7.41 6.90
N LEU A 55 2.40 -6.89 5.74
CA LEU A 55 1.64 -7.12 4.52
C LEU A 55 2.24 -8.33 3.80
N GLN A 56 1.37 -9.22 3.35
CA GLN A 56 1.75 -10.38 2.57
C GLN A 56 1.16 -10.22 1.16
N TYR A 57 1.91 -10.66 0.16
CA TYR A 57 1.45 -10.70 -1.22
C TYR A 57 1.80 -12.06 -1.84
N GLU A 58 1.04 -12.43 -2.85
CA GLU A 58 1.31 -13.59 -3.70
C GLU A 58 1.94 -13.09 -5.00
N ASP A 59 3.12 -13.61 -5.33
CA ASP A 59 3.77 -13.36 -6.61
C ASP A 59 3.02 -14.08 -7.75
N ALA A 60 3.21 -13.67 -9.01
CA ALA A 60 2.61 -14.33 -10.17
C ALA A 60 2.97 -15.84 -10.29
N LYS A 61 4.02 -16.27 -9.57
CA LYS A 61 4.44 -17.68 -9.46
C LYS A 61 3.77 -18.44 -8.31
N GLY A 62 2.82 -17.85 -7.59
CA GLY A 62 2.14 -18.44 -6.43
C GLY A 62 2.99 -18.47 -5.16
N PHE A 63 4.09 -17.72 -5.12
CA PHE A 63 4.93 -17.63 -3.92
C PHE A 63 4.40 -16.54 -3.01
N ILE A 64 4.06 -16.94 -1.80
CA ILE A 64 3.62 -16.04 -0.75
C ILE A 64 4.85 -15.42 -0.08
N SER A 65 4.97 -14.09 -0.14
CA SER A 65 6.08 -13.35 0.44
C SER A 65 5.61 -12.14 1.25
N TRP A 66 6.40 -11.77 2.26
CA TRP A 66 6.14 -10.59 3.07
C TRP A 66 6.66 -9.33 2.36
N LEU A 67 5.80 -8.33 2.24
CA LEU A 67 6.14 -7.02 1.69
C LEU A 67 7.13 -6.31 2.63
N LYS A 68 8.30 -5.96 2.08
CA LYS A 68 9.31 -5.21 2.84
C LYS A 68 8.96 -3.73 2.88
N LEU A 69 8.56 -3.27 4.05
CA LEU A 69 8.15 -1.88 4.30
C LEU A 69 9.29 -0.85 4.12
N ASP A 70 10.55 -1.29 4.25
CA ASP A 70 11.72 -0.42 4.27
C ASP A 70 12.27 -0.08 2.87
N LYS A 71 11.85 -0.84 1.84
CA LYS A 71 12.43 -0.74 0.50
C LYS A 71 11.71 0.33 -0.32
N LYS A 72 12.32 1.53 -0.37
CA LYS A 72 11.87 2.65 -1.19
C LYS A 72 12.10 2.33 -2.68
N GLY A 73 11.07 1.88 -3.39
CA GLY A 73 11.11 1.70 -4.86
C GLY A 73 10.76 0.30 -5.39
N GLU A 74 10.44 -0.66 -4.53
CA GLU A 74 10.00 -2.02 -4.96
C GLU A 74 8.50 -2.27 -4.73
N CYS A 75 7.69 -1.20 -4.77
CA CYS A 75 6.26 -1.35 -5.03
C CYS A 75 6.05 -1.56 -6.53
N ILE A 76 6.59 -2.67 -7.03
CA ILE A 76 6.23 -3.24 -8.33
C ILE A 76 5.71 -4.64 -8.00
N ILE A 77 4.43 -4.67 -7.61
CA ILE A 77 3.57 -5.81 -7.92
C ILE A 77 3.10 -5.64 -9.36
#